data_AF-A0A812N365-F1
#
_entry.id   AF-A0A812N365-F1
#
_cell.length_a   1.000
_cell.length_b   1.000
_cell.length_c   1.000
_cell.angle_alpha   90.00
_cell.angle_beta   90.00
_cell.angle_gamma   90.00
#
_symmetry.space_group_name_H-M   'P 1'
#
loop_
_entity.id
_entity.type
_entity.pdbx_description
1 polymer ?
#
loop_
_entity_poly.entity_id
_entity_poly.type
_entity_poly.pdbx_seq_one_letter_code
_entity_poly.pdbx_strand_id
1 'polypeptide(L)'
;MSDGDRGPVLLSGAAAPSKIATAGYWTVALGHVLVLRIHVLATGAEAMLFATLALVEVALALEAAVYAVGSLGTRIGLPILTFLGRVRLLGAAMAWPWLLVWVSELGCRCNVVSLDHGIGLVHVTLILAVLLTMFYLWAEVQLVMFATPAASSSDSVGCLPLPGGQFRLDKADLEETGRAVFIPAQARRGLYAGAGLALLAHLVFGVAFAFHSFPPWLLLGALVAMLGRSFGQLPPMAKGREKGSLMDSTVLWRREGPRLVVRLAELLWIWCCVLELQRCEVSGDWLSACAA
;
A
#
# COMPACT_ATOMS: atom_id res chain seq x y z
N MET A 1 -40.44 24.32 2.83
CA MET A 1 -39.72 23.26 2.10
C MET A 1 -38.25 23.52 2.29
N SER A 2 -37.64 22.93 3.32
CA SER A 2 -36.18 22.99 3.50
C SER A 2 -35.55 21.93 2.61
N ASP A 3 -34.50 22.30 1.89
CA ASP A 3 -33.58 21.37 1.24
C ASP A 3 -33.08 20.36 2.27
N GLY A 4 -33.72 19.19 2.28
CA GLY A 4 -33.47 18.12 3.22
C GLY A 4 -32.15 17.43 2.94
N ASP A 5 -31.28 17.44 3.95
CA ASP A 5 -30.42 16.32 4.35
C ASP A 5 -29.96 15.39 3.22
N ARG A 6 -29.09 15.90 2.36
CA ARG A 6 -28.18 15.07 1.54
C ARG A 6 -26.87 14.75 2.27
N GLY A 7 -26.87 14.85 3.60
CA GLY A 7 -25.77 14.38 4.43
C GLY A 7 -25.71 12.85 4.43
N PRO A 8 -24.52 12.22 4.36
CA PRO A 8 -24.44 10.77 4.42
C PRO A 8 -24.93 10.27 5.79
N VAL A 9 -26.02 9.50 5.80
CA VAL A 9 -26.82 9.09 6.98
C VAL A 9 -26.07 8.15 7.97
N LEU A 10 -24.76 7.98 7.80
CA LEU A 10 -23.87 7.28 8.74
C LEU A 10 -22.89 8.24 9.45
N LEU A 11 -22.90 9.52 9.08
CA LEU A 11 -22.02 10.57 9.58
C LEU A 11 -22.74 11.55 10.53
N SER A 12 -23.95 11.25 10.99
CA SER A 12 -24.63 12.11 11.98
C SER A 12 -23.85 12.07 13.30
N GLY A 13 -22.92 13.01 13.48
CA GLY A 13 -21.98 13.10 14.60
C GLY A 13 -20.50 12.83 14.26
N ALA A 14 -20.19 12.41 13.03
CA ALA A 14 -18.80 12.26 12.58
C ALA A 14 -18.22 13.59 12.07
N ALA A 15 -16.89 13.74 12.13
CA ALA A 15 -16.22 14.90 11.54
C ALA A 15 -16.54 15.04 10.05
N ALA A 16 -16.45 16.27 9.50
CA ALA A 16 -16.57 16.47 8.06
C ALA A 16 -15.29 16.00 7.36
N PRO A 17 -15.37 15.19 6.29
CA PRO A 17 -14.18 14.70 5.62
C PRO A 17 -13.40 15.84 4.96
N SER A 18 -12.08 15.85 5.15
CA SER A 18 -11.21 16.87 4.58
C SER A 18 -11.13 16.76 3.05
N LYS A 19 -11.53 17.84 2.38
CA LYS A 19 -11.41 17.96 0.92
C LYS A 19 -9.96 17.90 0.46
N ILE A 20 -9.04 18.49 1.24
CA ILE A 20 -7.60 18.50 0.91
C ILE A 20 -7.02 17.09 0.98
N ALA A 21 -7.32 16.33 2.04
CA ALA A 21 -6.86 14.96 2.13
C ALA A 21 -7.52 14.06 1.08
N THR A 22 -8.81 14.26 0.77
CA THR A 22 -9.48 13.53 -0.32
C THR A 22 -8.79 13.80 -1.65
N ALA A 23 -8.49 15.07 -1.95
CA ALA A 23 -7.72 15.43 -3.14
C ALA A 23 -6.33 14.77 -3.12
N GLY A 24 -5.62 14.81 -1.98
CA GLY A 24 -4.32 14.16 -1.82
C GLY A 24 -4.34 12.66 -2.10
N TYR A 25 -5.32 11.92 -1.57
CA TYR A 25 -5.47 10.49 -1.85
C TYR A 25 -5.82 10.21 -3.33
N TRP A 26 -6.64 11.06 -3.96
CA TRP A 26 -6.85 10.98 -5.41
C TRP A 26 -5.58 11.26 -6.20
N THR A 27 -4.78 12.25 -5.79
CA THR A 27 -3.47 12.54 -6.40
C THR A 27 -2.53 11.35 -6.29
N VAL A 28 -2.48 10.67 -5.16
CA VAL A 28 -1.69 9.44 -4.99
C VAL A 28 -2.18 8.34 -5.92
N ALA A 29 -3.49 8.08 -5.95
CA ALA A 29 -4.08 7.04 -6.79
C ALA A 29 -3.80 7.29 -8.28
N LEU A 30 -4.04 8.52 -8.74
CA LEU A 30 -3.73 8.94 -10.11
C LEU A 30 -2.22 8.92 -10.38
N GLY A 31 -1.40 9.24 -9.39
CA GLY A 31 0.05 9.14 -9.46
C GLY A 31 0.50 7.72 -9.80
N HIS A 32 -0.01 6.70 -9.10
CA HIS A 32 0.31 5.31 -9.42
C HIS A 32 -0.18 4.90 -10.82
N VAL A 33 -1.34 5.38 -11.27
CA VAL A 33 -1.82 5.13 -12.64
C VAL A 33 -0.91 5.79 -13.68
N LEU A 34 -0.40 6.99 -13.41
CA LEU A 34 0.55 7.67 -14.28
C LEU A 34 1.90 6.96 -14.32
N VAL A 35 2.41 6.50 -13.17
CA VAL A 35 3.66 5.72 -13.12
C VAL A 35 3.49 4.40 -13.86
N LEU A 36 2.37 3.69 -13.66
CA LEU A 36 2.04 2.48 -14.41
C LEU A 36 1.99 2.72 -15.92
N ARG A 37 1.41 3.86 -16.36
CA ARG A 37 1.43 4.24 -17.78
C ARG A 37 2.86 4.45 -18.29
N ILE A 38 3.71 5.14 -17.52
CA ILE A 38 5.11 5.35 -17.88
C ILE A 38 5.84 4.01 -17.98
N HIS A 39 5.63 3.15 -16.98
CA HIS A 39 6.16 1.79 -16.95
C HIS A 39 5.75 1.03 -18.23
N VAL A 40 4.45 0.93 -18.53
CA VAL A 40 3.93 0.28 -19.77
C VAL A 40 4.54 0.83 -21.05
N LEU A 41 4.70 2.14 -21.17
CA LEU A 41 5.12 2.78 -22.43
C LEU A 41 6.63 2.77 -22.63
N ALA A 42 7.40 2.71 -21.55
CA ALA A 42 8.84 2.94 -21.59
C ALA A 42 9.68 1.68 -21.36
N THR A 43 9.11 0.61 -20.80
CA THR A 43 9.87 -0.61 -20.55
C THR A 43 9.66 -1.64 -21.65
N GLY A 44 10.77 -2.14 -22.20
CA GLY A 44 10.80 -3.35 -23.02
C GLY A 44 10.85 -4.64 -22.19
N ALA A 45 10.77 -4.51 -20.86
CA ALA A 45 10.86 -5.59 -19.87
C ALA A 45 10.11 -6.86 -20.26
N GLU A 46 10.73 -7.99 -19.95
CA GLU A 46 10.05 -9.28 -19.97
C GLU A 46 8.82 -9.28 -19.06
N ALA A 47 7.82 -10.08 -19.45
CA ALA A 47 6.47 -10.03 -18.91
C ALA A 47 6.39 -10.16 -17.38
N MET A 48 7.36 -10.83 -16.74
CA MET A 48 7.34 -11.09 -15.31
C MET A 48 7.73 -9.87 -14.46
N LEU A 49 8.85 -9.20 -14.76
CA LEU A 49 9.27 -7.97 -14.07
C LEU A 49 8.20 -6.88 -14.19
N PHE A 50 7.67 -6.73 -15.40
CA PHE A 50 6.58 -5.81 -15.68
C PHE A 50 5.35 -6.15 -14.83
N ALA A 51 4.88 -7.40 -14.88
CA ALA A 51 3.67 -7.83 -14.18
C ALA A 51 3.78 -7.65 -12.66
N THR A 52 4.94 -7.96 -12.06
CA THR A 52 5.16 -7.83 -10.62
C THR A 52 5.03 -6.39 -10.15
N LEU A 53 5.74 -5.45 -10.79
CA LEU A 53 5.71 -4.05 -10.37
C LEU A 53 4.34 -3.42 -10.69
N ALA A 54 3.73 -3.76 -11.82
CA ALA A 54 2.39 -3.32 -12.19
C ALA A 54 1.32 -3.79 -11.17
N LEU A 55 1.41 -5.03 -10.69
CA LEU A 55 0.50 -5.55 -9.66
C LEU A 55 0.58 -4.73 -8.36
N VAL A 56 1.80 -4.38 -7.93
CA VAL A 56 2.02 -3.55 -6.75
C VAL A 56 1.49 -2.14 -6.95
N GLU A 57 1.72 -1.53 -8.12
CA GLU A 57 1.18 -0.21 -8.48
C GLU A 57 -0.34 -0.18 -8.42
N VAL A 58 -1.01 -1.18 -9.01
CA VAL A 58 -2.48 -1.29 -8.98
C VAL A 58 -2.99 -1.48 -7.56
N ALA A 59 -2.32 -2.31 -6.74
CA ALA A 59 -2.70 -2.53 -5.35
C ALA A 59 -2.61 -1.23 -4.53
N LEU A 60 -1.53 -0.45 -4.69
CA LEU A 60 -1.32 0.83 -4.02
C LEU A 60 -2.27 1.92 -4.52
N ALA A 61 -2.54 1.97 -5.82
CA ALA A 61 -3.53 2.88 -6.42
C ALA A 61 -4.93 2.62 -5.86
N LEU A 62 -5.33 1.34 -5.80
CA LEU A 62 -6.60 0.91 -5.22
C LEU A 62 -6.67 1.30 -3.75
N GLU A 63 -5.60 1.06 -2.99
CA GLU A 63 -5.51 1.42 -1.57
C GLU A 63 -5.78 2.92 -1.34
N ALA A 64 -5.17 3.81 -2.14
CA ALA A 64 -5.40 5.24 -2.07
C ALA A 64 -6.82 5.64 -2.53
N ALA A 65 -7.32 5.04 -3.61
CA ALA A 65 -8.66 5.30 -4.14
C ALA A 65 -9.75 4.93 -3.12
N VAL A 66 -9.62 3.78 -2.45
CA VAL A 66 -10.57 3.35 -1.40
C VAL A 66 -10.65 4.37 -0.26
N TYR A 67 -9.50 4.96 0.12
CA TYR A 67 -9.47 6.02 1.13
C TYR A 67 -10.13 7.33 0.67
N ALA A 68 -9.94 7.68 -0.60
CA ALA A 68 -10.58 8.84 -1.19
C ALA A 68 -12.11 8.67 -1.25
N VAL A 69 -12.58 7.51 -1.74
CA VAL A 69 -14.01 7.15 -1.82
C VAL A 69 -14.64 7.03 -0.43
N GLY A 70 -13.88 6.64 0.59
CA GLY A 70 -14.33 6.60 1.99
C GLY A 70 -14.86 7.94 2.51
N SER A 71 -14.52 9.07 1.89
CA SER A 71 -15.09 10.38 2.22
C SER A 71 -16.54 10.59 1.75
N LEU A 72 -17.06 9.72 0.89
CA LEU A 72 -18.41 9.85 0.33
C LEU A 72 -19.49 9.27 1.26
N GLY A 73 -19.13 8.37 2.17
CA GLY A 73 -19.93 7.96 3.35
C GLY A 73 -21.38 7.49 3.12
N THR A 74 -21.80 7.17 1.90
CA THR A 74 -23.21 6.86 1.60
C THR A 74 -23.60 5.45 2.08
N ARG A 75 -24.85 5.28 2.56
CA ARG A 75 -25.39 3.96 2.99
C ARG A 75 -25.30 2.88 1.91
N ILE A 76 -25.53 3.26 0.66
CA ILE A 76 -25.43 2.37 -0.51
C ILE A 76 -23.97 2.02 -0.83
N GLY A 77 -23.02 2.90 -0.48
CA GLY A 77 -21.59 2.69 -0.68
C GLY A 77 -20.91 1.77 0.35
N LEU A 78 -21.53 1.49 1.51
CA LEU A 78 -20.89 0.68 2.55
C LEU A 78 -20.56 -0.77 2.11
N PRO A 79 -21.45 -1.52 1.45
CA PRO A 79 -21.10 -2.87 0.99
C PRO A 79 -19.94 -2.85 -0.01
N ILE A 80 -19.90 -1.83 -0.87
CA ILE A 80 -18.84 -1.62 -1.85
C ILE A 80 -17.52 -1.29 -1.13
N LEU A 81 -17.52 -0.34 -0.19
CA LEU A 81 -16.35 0.02 0.61
C LEU A 81 -15.82 -1.15 1.45
N THR A 82 -16.73 -1.99 1.98
CA THR A 82 -16.35 -3.21 2.72
C THR A 82 -15.65 -4.20 1.79
N PHE A 83 -16.22 -4.45 0.62
CA PHE A 83 -15.61 -5.33 -0.38
C PHE A 83 -14.26 -4.81 -0.85
N LEU A 84 -14.18 -3.52 -1.16
CA LEU A 84 -12.94 -2.87 -1.57
C LEU A 84 -11.87 -2.90 -0.45
N GLY A 85 -12.26 -2.76 0.81
CA GLY A 85 -11.35 -2.94 1.96
C GLY A 85 -10.75 -4.35 2.03
N ARG A 86 -11.54 -5.38 1.69
CA ARG A 86 -11.07 -6.78 1.60
C ARG A 86 -10.08 -6.96 0.46
N VAL A 87 -10.45 -6.51 -0.74
CA VAL A 87 -9.59 -6.60 -1.93
C VAL A 87 -8.28 -5.86 -1.70
N ARG A 88 -8.33 -4.68 -1.09
CA ARG A 88 -7.14 -3.91 -0.70
C ARG A 88 -6.21 -4.72 0.22
N LEU A 89 -6.75 -5.31 1.29
CA LEU A 89 -5.95 -6.04 2.27
C LEU A 89 -5.27 -7.25 1.64
N LEU A 90 -6.05 -8.06 0.91
CA LEU A 90 -5.55 -9.26 0.24
C LEU A 90 -4.54 -8.91 -0.87
N GLY A 91 -4.88 -7.93 -1.71
CA GLY A 91 -4.03 -7.47 -2.80
C GLY A 91 -2.69 -6.95 -2.31
N ALA A 92 -2.69 -6.10 -1.29
CA ALA A 92 -1.45 -5.59 -0.71
C ALA A 92 -0.60 -6.73 -0.12
N ALA A 93 -1.18 -7.59 0.72
CA ALA A 93 -0.46 -8.69 1.37
C ALA A 93 0.17 -9.67 0.36
N MET A 94 -0.53 -9.91 -0.76
CA MET A 94 -0.03 -10.78 -1.83
C MET A 94 0.97 -10.09 -2.73
N ALA A 95 0.88 -8.78 -2.96
CA ALA A 95 1.77 -8.07 -3.89
C ALA A 95 3.15 -7.75 -3.30
N TRP A 96 3.22 -7.36 -2.03
CA TRP A 96 4.47 -6.93 -1.40
C TRP A 96 5.62 -7.96 -1.45
N PRO A 97 5.41 -9.26 -1.20
CA PRO A 97 6.50 -10.25 -1.25
C PRO A 97 7.18 -10.32 -2.62
N TRP A 98 6.46 -10.06 -3.72
CA TRP A 98 7.01 -10.16 -5.07
C TRP A 98 8.01 -9.05 -5.41
N LEU A 99 7.98 -7.93 -4.69
CA LEU A 99 9.04 -6.93 -4.80
C LEU A 99 10.42 -7.49 -4.45
N LEU A 100 10.51 -8.53 -3.60
CA LEU A 100 11.78 -9.21 -3.30
C LEU A 100 12.37 -9.87 -4.56
N VAL A 101 11.51 -10.53 -5.33
CA VAL A 101 11.89 -11.20 -6.58
C VAL A 101 12.29 -10.15 -7.60
N TRP A 102 11.45 -9.12 -7.75
CA TRP A 102 11.68 -8.02 -8.69
C TRP A 102 13.05 -7.36 -8.50
N VAL A 103 13.41 -6.98 -7.26
CA VAL A 103 14.69 -6.30 -7.02
C VAL A 103 15.90 -7.21 -7.20
N SER A 104 15.74 -8.50 -6.93
CA SER A 104 16.81 -9.50 -7.13
C SER A 104 17.06 -9.76 -8.61
N GLU A 105 15.98 -9.88 -9.37
CA GLU A 105 16.04 -10.04 -10.81
C GLU A 105 16.62 -8.79 -11.47
N LEU A 106 16.18 -7.60 -11.07
CA LEU A 106 16.77 -6.34 -11.51
C LEU A 106 18.29 -6.31 -11.21
N GLY A 107 18.70 -6.64 -9.98
CA GLY A 107 20.12 -6.67 -9.59
C GLY A 107 20.97 -7.62 -10.45
N CYS A 108 20.41 -8.77 -10.85
CA CYS A 108 21.07 -9.70 -11.77
C CYS A 108 21.13 -9.14 -13.19
N ARG A 109 20.00 -8.65 -13.72
CA ARG A 109 19.91 -8.14 -15.10
C ARG A 109 20.78 -6.91 -15.32
N CYS A 110 20.90 -6.03 -14.33
CA CYS A 110 21.76 -4.85 -14.40
C CYS A 110 23.24 -5.16 -14.14
N ASN A 111 23.64 -6.44 -14.02
CA ASN A 111 25.01 -6.87 -13.71
C ASN A 111 25.59 -6.24 -12.43
N VAL A 112 24.73 -5.93 -11.45
CA VAL A 112 25.16 -5.43 -10.12
C VAL A 112 25.64 -6.60 -9.25
N VAL A 113 25.10 -7.78 -9.49
CA VAL A 113 25.53 -9.03 -8.88
C VAL A 113 25.97 -9.96 -10.01
N SER A 114 27.05 -10.71 -9.80
CA SER A 114 27.51 -11.70 -10.79
C SER A 114 26.39 -12.69 -11.15
N LEU A 115 26.32 -13.12 -12.41
CA LEU A 115 25.25 -13.95 -12.95
C LEU A 115 24.89 -15.16 -12.07
N ASP A 116 25.87 -15.97 -11.64
CA ASP A 116 25.62 -17.17 -10.82
C ASP A 116 24.96 -16.85 -9.47
N HIS A 117 25.46 -15.81 -8.79
CA HIS A 117 24.88 -15.34 -7.54
C HIS A 117 23.50 -14.69 -7.77
N GLY A 118 23.33 -13.96 -8.87
CA GLY A 118 22.08 -13.32 -9.24
C GLY A 118 20.96 -14.34 -9.48
N ILE A 119 21.22 -15.38 -10.27
CA ILE A 119 20.27 -16.49 -10.48
C ILE A 119 19.90 -17.15 -9.16
N GLY A 120 20.89 -17.46 -8.31
CA GLY A 120 20.64 -18.02 -6.99
C GLY A 120 19.76 -17.12 -6.12
N LEU A 121 20.00 -15.81 -6.14
CA LEU A 121 19.26 -14.84 -5.36
C LEU A 121 17.81 -14.67 -5.83
N VAL A 122 17.55 -14.70 -7.15
CA VAL A 122 16.20 -14.74 -7.72
C VAL A 122 15.45 -15.98 -7.25
N HIS A 123 16.06 -17.17 -7.28
CA HIS A 123 15.41 -18.39 -6.80
C HIS A 123 15.09 -18.34 -5.29
N VAL A 124 16.03 -17.86 -4.48
CA VAL A 124 15.84 -17.72 -3.03
C VAL A 124 14.71 -16.75 -2.73
N THR A 125 14.68 -15.59 -3.39
CA THR A 125 13.63 -14.58 -3.19
C THR A 125 12.28 -15.03 -3.74
N LEU A 126 12.25 -15.80 -4.83
CA LEU A 126 11.03 -16.43 -5.36
C LEU A 126 10.45 -17.42 -4.34
N ILE A 127 11.26 -18.33 -3.82
CA ILE A 127 10.84 -19.28 -2.78
C ILE A 127 10.29 -18.53 -1.56
N LEU A 128 11.00 -17.48 -1.12
CA LEU A 128 10.56 -16.67 0.02
C LEU A 128 9.23 -15.96 -0.25
N ALA A 129 9.05 -15.36 -1.44
CA ALA A 129 7.82 -14.69 -1.83
C ALA A 129 6.63 -15.67 -1.88
N VAL A 130 6.84 -16.88 -2.42
CA VAL A 130 5.85 -17.95 -2.44
C VAL A 130 5.50 -18.40 -1.01
N LEU A 131 6.49 -18.64 -0.15
CA LEU A 131 6.26 -19.04 1.24
C LEU A 131 5.50 -17.97 2.02
N LEU A 132 5.84 -16.69 1.87
CA LEU A 132 5.13 -15.58 2.52
C LEU A 132 3.68 -15.48 2.02
N THR A 133 3.47 -15.64 0.71
CA THR A 133 2.12 -15.62 0.11
C THR A 133 1.29 -16.80 0.60
N MET A 134 1.85 -18.02 0.60
CA MET A 134 1.19 -19.23 1.09
C MET A 134 0.89 -19.16 2.58
N PHE A 135 1.83 -18.65 3.39
CA PHE A 135 1.59 -18.41 4.82
C PHE A 135 0.42 -17.46 5.05
N TYR A 136 0.34 -16.36 4.29
CA TYR A 136 -0.75 -15.40 4.38
C TYR A 136 -2.09 -16.01 3.95
N LEU A 137 -2.13 -16.70 2.80
CA LEU A 137 -3.32 -17.39 2.31
C LEU A 137 -3.79 -18.44 3.32
N TRP A 138 -2.87 -19.23 3.87
CA TRP A 138 -3.18 -20.21 4.89
C TRP A 138 -3.75 -19.56 6.16
N ALA A 139 -3.16 -18.46 6.62
CA ALA A 139 -3.67 -17.71 7.77
C ALA A 139 -5.11 -17.21 7.51
N GLU A 140 -5.41 -16.69 6.32
CA GLU A 140 -6.77 -16.25 5.96
C GLU A 140 -7.75 -17.44 5.85
N VAL A 141 -7.32 -18.59 5.31
CA VAL A 141 -8.15 -19.82 5.30
C VAL A 141 -8.45 -20.29 6.72
N GLN A 142 -7.45 -20.31 7.60
CA GLN A 142 -7.62 -20.67 9.01
C GLN A 142 -8.61 -19.73 9.72
N LEU A 143 -8.55 -18.44 9.41
CA LEU A 143 -9.49 -17.46 9.93
C LEU A 143 -10.91 -17.66 9.40
N VAL A 144 -11.08 -18.04 8.14
CA VAL A 144 -12.42 -18.34 7.59
C VAL A 144 -13.00 -19.62 8.21
N MET A 145 -12.17 -20.65 8.40
CA MET A 145 -12.60 -21.97 8.86
C MET A 145 -12.82 -22.04 10.38
N PHE A 146 -11.99 -21.35 11.17
CA PHE A 146 -11.92 -21.53 12.62
C PHE A 146 -12.18 -20.27 13.44
N ALA A 147 -12.28 -19.07 12.83
CA ALA A 147 -12.63 -17.89 13.61
C ALA A 147 -14.08 -17.97 14.06
N THR A 148 -14.30 -17.84 15.38
CA THR A 148 -15.63 -17.60 15.91
C THR A 148 -16.14 -16.27 15.37
N PRO A 149 -17.41 -16.20 14.92
CA PRO A 149 -17.99 -14.94 14.48
C PRO A 149 -17.90 -13.94 15.63
N ALA A 150 -17.41 -12.72 15.38
CA ALA A 150 -17.33 -11.70 16.40
C ALA A 150 -18.73 -11.51 17.01
N ALA A 151 -18.82 -11.67 18.32
CA ALA A 151 -20.08 -11.55 19.05
C ALA A 151 -20.75 -10.21 18.71
N SER A 152 -21.96 -10.30 18.15
CA SER A 152 -22.96 -9.26 17.92
C SER A 152 -22.56 -7.83 18.32
N SER A 153 -21.96 -7.07 17.41
CA SER A 153 -22.10 -5.61 17.42
C SER A 153 -23.21 -5.26 16.43
N SER A 154 -24.28 -4.65 16.94
CA SER A 154 -25.61 -4.44 16.33
C SER A 154 -25.70 -3.66 15.00
N ASP A 155 -24.59 -3.44 14.28
CA ASP A 155 -24.56 -2.67 13.02
C ASP A 155 -23.83 -3.42 11.87
N SER A 156 -23.65 -4.73 11.98
CA SER A 156 -22.86 -5.53 11.05
C SER A 156 -23.62 -5.81 9.74
N VAL A 157 -23.65 -4.86 8.82
CA VAL A 157 -23.99 -5.11 7.41
C VAL A 157 -22.81 -5.85 6.77
N GLY A 158 -22.92 -7.18 6.55
CA GLY A 158 -21.96 -7.94 5.74
C GLY A 158 -21.25 -9.13 6.42
N CYS A 159 -22.00 -9.98 7.14
CA CYS A 159 -21.51 -11.22 7.76
C CYS A 159 -21.32 -12.40 6.77
N LEU A 160 -20.93 -12.16 5.52
CA LEU A 160 -20.60 -13.27 4.62
C LEU A 160 -19.15 -13.74 4.90
N PRO A 161 -18.95 -15.05 5.17
CA PRO A 161 -17.63 -15.66 5.31
C PRO A 161 -16.98 -15.74 3.92
N LEU A 162 -16.39 -14.62 3.51
CA LEU A 162 -15.56 -14.54 2.32
C LEU A 162 -14.09 -14.55 2.75
N PRO A 163 -13.17 -15.01 1.88
CA PRO A 163 -11.73 -14.84 2.11
C PRO A 163 -11.40 -13.39 2.47
N GLY A 164 -10.59 -13.20 3.51
CA GLY A 164 -10.37 -11.91 4.19
C GLY A 164 -11.05 -11.80 5.57
N GLY A 165 -12.03 -12.65 5.87
CA GLY A 165 -12.71 -12.69 7.17
C GLY A 165 -13.64 -11.50 7.44
N GLN A 166 -14.00 -11.30 8.71
CA GLN A 166 -14.91 -10.21 9.11
C GLN A 166 -14.19 -8.86 9.08
N PHE A 167 -14.82 -7.88 8.42
CA PHE A 167 -14.37 -6.50 8.39
C PHE A 167 -15.34 -5.64 9.18
N ARG A 168 -14.80 -4.65 9.89
CA ARG A 168 -15.59 -3.66 10.63
C ARG A 168 -15.21 -2.26 10.19
N LEU A 169 -16.17 -1.35 10.34
CA LEU A 169 -15.91 0.07 10.22
C LEU A 169 -14.97 0.50 11.33
N ASP A 170 -13.90 1.21 10.98
CA ASP A 170 -13.02 1.85 11.97
C ASP A 170 -13.74 3.07 12.55
N LYS A 171 -14.54 2.84 13.61
CA LYS A 171 -15.33 3.89 14.27
C LYS A 171 -14.46 5.07 14.71
N ALA A 172 -13.26 4.79 15.24
CA ALA A 172 -12.34 5.84 15.65
C ALA A 172 -11.85 6.67 14.46
N ASP A 173 -11.66 6.05 13.28
CA ASP A 173 -11.28 6.78 12.07
C ASP A 173 -12.44 7.62 11.53
N LEU A 174 -13.65 7.06 11.55
CA LEU A 174 -14.86 7.73 11.11
C LEU A 174 -15.17 8.97 11.98
N GLU A 175 -15.09 8.82 13.30
CA GLU A 175 -15.34 9.90 14.25
C GLU A 175 -14.34 11.05 14.08
N GLU A 176 -13.05 10.74 13.89
CA GLU A 176 -11.99 11.75 13.80
C GLU A 176 -11.84 12.37 12.40
N THR A 177 -12.03 11.59 11.34
CA THR A 177 -11.72 12.03 9.95
C THR A 177 -12.94 12.15 9.05
N GLY A 178 -14.10 11.66 9.49
CA GLY A 178 -15.31 11.62 8.66
C GLY A 178 -15.26 10.57 7.54
N ARG A 179 -14.24 9.70 7.50
CA ARG A 179 -14.06 8.70 6.45
C ARG A 179 -14.50 7.32 6.88
N ALA A 180 -15.27 6.66 6.03
CA ALA A 180 -15.64 5.27 6.20
C ALA A 180 -14.50 4.36 5.72
N VAL A 181 -13.65 3.92 6.65
CA VAL A 181 -12.56 2.97 6.39
C VAL A 181 -12.89 1.63 7.05
N PHE A 182 -12.77 0.55 6.29
CA PHE A 182 -13.01 -0.80 6.78
C PHE A 182 -11.68 -1.50 7.05
N ILE A 183 -11.56 -2.05 8.26
CA ILE A 183 -10.39 -2.77 8.74
C ILE A 183 -10.78 -4.19 9.16
N PRO A 184 -9.85 -5.16 9.14
CA PRO A 184 -10.14 -6.49 9.65
C PRO A 184 -10.53 -6.42 11.14
N ALA A 185 -11.56 -7.16 11.52
CA ALA A 185 -12.10 -7.15 12.88
C ALA A 185 -11.06 -7.64 13.90
N GLN A 186 -10.24 -8.61 13.51
CA GLN A 186 -9.08 -9.08 14.25
C GLN A 186 -7.78 -8.64 13.56
N ALA A 187 -6.84 -8.11 14.33
CA ALA A 187 -5.53 -7.72 13.81
C ALA A 187 -4.81 -8.92 13.18
N ARG A 188 -4.35 -8.75 11.93
CA ARG A 188 -3.60 -9.77 11.19
C ARG A 188 -2.12 -9.68 11.55
N ARG A 189 -1.61 -10.63 12.35
CA ARG A 189 -0.17 -10.71 12.64
C ARG A 189 0.59 -10.99 11.34
N GLY A 190 1.70 -10.30 11.12
CA GLY A 190 2.57 -10.54 9.97
C GLY A 190 2.11 -9.96 8.64
N LEU A 191 0.98 -9.23 8.58
CA LEU A 191 0.48 -8.61 7.34
C LEU A 191 1.52 -7.75 6.61
N TYR A 192 2.35 -7.05 7.39
CA TYR A 192 3.38 -6.14 6.88
C TYR A 192 4.78 -6.77 6.78
N ALA A 193 4.93 -8.07 7.06
CA ALA A 193 6.23 -8.73 7.01
C ALA A 193 6.81 -8.68 5.59
N GLY A 194 5.99 -8.97 4.57
CA GLY A 194 6.39 -8.87 3.17
C GLY A 194 6.82 -7.45 2.78
N ALA A 195 6.05 -6.43 3.18
CA ALA A 195 6.37 -5.03 2.90
C ALA A 195 7.64 -4.54 3.60
N GLY A 196 7.93 -5.05 4.80
CA GLY A 196 9.16 -4.75 5.55
C GLY A 196 10.38 -5.42 4.94
N LEU A 197 10.28 -6.71 4.61
CA LEU A 197 11.36 -7.45 3.94
C LEU A 197 11.66 -6.88 2.55
N ALA A 198 10.63 -6.55 1.77
CA ALA A 198 10.79 -5.91 0.46
C ALA A 198 11.57 -4.59 0.60
N LEU A 199 11.16 -3.72 1.52
CA LEU A 199 11.86 -2.45 1.74
C LEU A 199 13.32 -2.66 2.17
N LEU A 200 13.60 -3.61 3.06
CA LEU A 200 14.96 -3.95 3.46
C LEU A 200 15.80 -4.43 2.27
N ALA A 201 15.25 -5.30 1.42
CA ALA A 201 15.93 -5.74 0.21
C ALA A 201 16.24 -4.56 -0.73
N HIS A 202 15.28 -3.64 -0.94
CA HIS A 202 15.51 -2.47 -1.79
C HIS A 202 16.56 -1.52 -1.23
N LEU A 203 16.71 -1.42 0.11
CA LEU A 203 17.82 -0.70 0.72
C LEU A 203 19.17 -1.40 0.47
N VAL A 204 19.25 -2.71 0.68
CA VAL A 204 20.50 -3.49 0.48
C VAL A 204 20.93 -3.44 -0.98
N PHE A 205 20.03 -3.74 -1.91
CA PHE A 205 20.30 -3.62 -3.34
C PHE A 205 20.56 -2.17 -3.73
N GLY A 206 19.80 -1.21 -3.19
CA GLY A 206 20.02 0.21 -3.45
C GLY A 206 21.45 0.67 -3.13
N VAL A 207 22.04 0.17 -2.05
CA VAL A 207 23.45 0.41 -1.71
C VAL A 207 24.37 -0.20 -2.78
N ALA A 208 24.13 -1.45 -3.20
CA ALA A 208 24.91 -2.08 -4.27
C ALA A 208 24.81 -1.29 -5.59
N PHE A 209 23.60 -0.92 -6.00
CA PHE A 209 23.38 -0.07 -7.18
C PHE A 209 24.09 1.28 -7.08
N ALA A 210 24.14 1.90 -5.90
CA ALA A 210 24.84 3.16 -5.69
C ALA A 210 26.37 3.05 -5.87
N PHE A 211 26.96 1.89 -5.59
CA PHE A 211 28.37 1.64 -5.86
C PHE A 211 28.65 1.37 -7.34
N HIS A 212 27.69 0.82 -8.07
CA HIS A 212 27.85 0.48 -9.49
C HIS A 212 27.48 1.64 -10.43
N SER A 213 26.49 2.45 -10.11
CA SER A 213 25.91 3.41 -11.06
C SER A 213 25.18 4.57 -10.39
N PHE A 214 25.41 5.79 -10.88
CA PHE A 214 24.73 7.01 -10.43
C PHE A 214 23.74 7.51 -11.49
N PRO A 215 22.57 8.08 -11.13
CA PRO A 215 22.02 8.26 -9.77
C PRO A 215 21.38 6.98 -9.16
N PRO A 216 21.45 6.77 -7.83
CA PRO A 216 20.96 5.55 -7.18
C PRO A 216 19.45 5.64 -6.87
N TRP A 217 18.61 5.57 -7.91
CA TRP A 217 17.16 5.76 -7.74
C TRP A 217 16.57 4.78 -6.75
N LEU A 218 16.95 3.50 -6.83
CA LEU A 218 16.47 2.45 -5.93
C LEU A 218 16.71 2.79 -4.44
N LEU A 219 17.92 3.26 -4.10
CA LEU A 219 18.29 3.65 -2.75
C LEU A 219 17.50 4.88 -2.29
N LEU A 220 17.41 5.91 -3.14
CA LEU A 220 16.67 7.12 -2.84
C LEU A 220 15.20 6.81 -2.55
N GLY A 221 14.56 6.03 -3.42
CA GLY A 221 13.17 5.60 -3.24
C GLY A 221 12.95 4.82 -1.95
N ALA A 222 13.82 3.85 -1.66
CA ALA A 222 13.71 3.05 -0.45
C ALA A 222 13.92 3.88 0.84
N LEU A 223 14.87 4.83 0.84
CA LEU A 223 15.07 5.76 1.96
C LEU A 223 13.86 6.67 2.17
N VAL A 224 13.28 7.20 1.09
CA VAL A 224 12.06 8.02 1.15
C VAL A 224 10.89 7.22 1.73
N ALA A 225 10.66 5.99 1.24
CA ALA A 225 9.62 5.11 1.79
C ALA A 225 9.85 4.79 3.27
N MET A 226 11.09 4.51 3.68
CA MET A 226 11.44 4.27 5.07
C MET A 226 11.15 5.49 5.94
N LEU A 227 11.59 6.69 5.54
CA LEU A 227 11.32 7.94 6.25
C LEU A 227 9.83 8.25 6.34
N GLY A 228 9.09 8.03 5.25
CA GLY A 228 7.63 8.17 5.23
C GLY A 228 6.96 7.23 6.24
N ARG A 229 7.36 5.96 6.28
CA ARG A 229 6.86 4.97 7.27
C ARG A 229 7.23 5.33 8.70
N SER A 230 8.44 5.83 8.95
CA SER A 230 8.85 6.34 10.27
C SER A 230 8.02 7.53 10.71
N PHE A 231 7.74 8.48 9.80
CA PHE A 231 6.86 9.60 10.07
C PHE A 231 5.42 9.16 10.38
N GLY A 232 4.93 8.14 9.66
CA GLY A 232 3.63 7.51 9.90
C GLY A 232 3.46 6.84 11.27
N GLN A 233 4.57 6.47 11.92
CA GLN A 233 4.59 5.83 13.25
C GLN A 233 4.73 6.83 14.40
N LEU A 234 4.96 8.12 14.11
CA LEU A 234 5.06 9.12 15.16
C LEU A 234 3.75 9.16 15.96
N PRO A 235 3.81 9.15 17.30
CA PRO A 235 2.62 9.25 18.12
C PRO A 235 1.87 10.53 17.75
N PRO A 236 0.53 10.52 17.75
CA PRO A 236 -0.25 11.72 17.52
C PRO A 236 0.24 12.81 18.49
N MET A 237 0.85 13.88 17.96
CA MET A 237 1.47 14.94 18.76
C MET A 237 0.52 15.36 19.87
N ALA A 238 0.99 15.37 21.13
CA ALA A 238 0.20 15.41 22.37
C ALA A 238 -1.03 16.35 22.36
N LYS A 239 -2.07 15.99 23.12
CA LYS A 239 -3.23 16.84 23.44
C LYS A 239 -2.75 18.13 24.14
N GLY A 240 -2.42 19.16 23.36
CA GLY A 240 -2.50 20.54 23.82
C GLY A 240 -3.97 20.82 24.14
N ARG A 241 -4.25 21.13 25.40
CA ARG A 241 -5.59 21.43 25.93
C ARG A 241 -6.02 22.83 25.45
N GLU A 242 -6.23 23.03 24.16
CA GLU A 242 -6.74 24.30 23.65
C GLU A 242 -8.26 24.32 23.73
N LYS A 243 -8.75 24.81 24.87
CA LYS A 243 -10.09 25.38 24.98
C LYS A 243 -10.10 26.64 24.11
N GLY A 244 -10.74 26.59 22.95
CA GLY A 244 -11.06 27.80 22.19
C GLY A 244 -11.03 27.62 20.68
N SER A 245 -12.19 27.24 20.14
CA SER A 245 -12.82 27.56 18.84
C SER A 245 -12.01 27.97 17.58
N LEU A 246 -10.71 27.73 17.45
CA LEU A 246 -9.95 28.11 16.25
C LEU A 246 -8.85 27.07 15.96
N MET A 247 -9.25 25.91 15.43
CA MET A 247 -8.64 25.22 14.28
C MET A 247 -9.07 23.76 14.23
N ASP A 248 -10.19 23.47 13.59
CA ASP A 248 -10.57 22.10 13.16
C ASP A 248 -9.50 21.48 12.24
N SER A 249 -8.66 22.29 11.59
CA SER A 249 -7.62 21.82 10.68
C SER A 249 -6.45 21.13 11.38
N THR A 250 -6.02 21.56 12.56
CA THR A 250 -4.83 21.01 13.24
C THR A 250 -5.06 19.61 13.81
N VAL A 251 -6.29 19.32 14.24
CA VAL A 251 -6.70 17.97 14.69
C VAL A 251 -6.82 17.00 13.51
N LEU A 252 -7.29 17.49 12.36
CA LEU A 252 -7.47 16.72 11.11
C LEU A 252 -6.15 16.20 10.54
N TRP A 253 -5.11 17.05 10.53
CA TRP A 253 -3.77 16.67 10.05
C TRP A 253 -3.04 15.66 10.94
N ARG A 254 -3.52 15.44 12.18
CA ARG A 254 -2.89 14.52 13.14
C ARG A 254 -2.93 13.07 12.67
N ARG A 255 -4.01 12.65 11.98
CA ARG A 255 -4.21 11.25 11.53
C ARG A 255 -4.15 11.09 10.02
N GLU A 256 -4.68 12.06 9.26
CA GLU A 256 -4.64 12.00 7.79
C GLU A 256 -3.25 12.35 7.23
N GLY A 257 -2.56 13.33 7.83
CA GLY A 257 -1.26 13.82 7.37
C GLY A 257 -0.18 12.73 7.33
N PRO A 258 0.11 12.05 8.45
CA PRO A 258 1.10 10.97 8.48
C PRO A 258 0.80 9.85 7.49
N ARG A 259 -0.48 9.48 7.33
CA ARG A 259 -0.89 8.47 6.35
C ARG A 259 -0.66 8.92 4.91
N LEU A 260 -1.01 10.17 4.59
CA LEU A 260 -0.79 10.72 3.25
C LEU A 260 0.71 10.79 2.92
N VAL A 261 1.54 11.18 3.88
CA VAL A 261 3.01 11.19 3.74
C VAL A 261 3.55 9.78 3.44
N VAL A 262 3.09 8.76 4.18
CA VAL A 262 3.46 7.36 3.88
C VAL A 262 3.13 6.99 2.43
N ARG A 263 1.94 7.36 1.95
CA ARG A 263 1.50 7.00 0.60
C ARG A 263 2.23 7.76 -0.50
N LEU A 264 2.51 9.03 -0.29
CA LEU A 264 3.36 9.81 -1.19
C LEU A 264 4.78 9.23 -1.24
N ALA A 265 5.32 8.81 -0.11
CA ALA A 265 6.63 8.18 -0.05
C ALA A 265 6.67 6.81 -0.76
N GLU A 266 5.61 6.01 -0.64
CA GLU A 266 5.45 4.76 -1.40
C GLU A 266 5.31 5.00 -2.91
N LEU A 267 4.55 6.04 -3.33
CA LEU A 267 4.48 6.44 -4.73
C LEU A 267 5.86 6.83 -5.28
N LEU A 268 6.62 7.65 -4.54
CA LEU A 268 7.97 8.05 -4.92
C LEU A 268 8.92 6.85 -4.99
N TRP A 269 8.80 5.90 -4.07
CA TRP A 269 9.59 4.67 -4.09
C TRP A 269 9.34 3.84 -5.35
N ILE A 270 8.07 3.59 -5.70
CA ILE A 270 7.73 2.83 -6.90
C ILE A 270 8.14 3.59 -8.17
N TRP A 271 7.99 4.91 -8.20
CA TRP A 271 8.50 5.70 -9.32
C TRP A 271 10.01 5.57 -9.49
N CYS A 272 10.77 5.60 -8.38
CA CYS A 272 12.21 5.34 -8.42
C CYS A 272 12.54 3.92 -8.93
N CYS A 273 11.75 2.90 -8.57
CA CYS A 273 11.91 1.56 -9.12
C CYS A 273 11.75 1.54 -10.64
N VAL A 274 10.76 2.26 -11.20
CA VAL A 274 10.58 2.37 -12.66
C VAL A 274 11.75 3.09 -13.32
N LEU A 275 12.23 4.20 -12.73
CA LEU A 275 13.40 4.92 -13.24
C LEU A 275 14.66 4.06 -13.24
N GLU A 276 14.84 3.25 -12.20
CA GLU A 276 15.96 2.32 -12.09
C GLU A 276 15.89 1.23 -13.17
N LEU A 277 14.72 0.65 -13.38
CA LEU A 277 14.48 -0.36 -14.43
C LEU A 277 14.80 0.21 -15.81
N GLN A 278 14.25 1.39 -16.15
CA GLN A 278 14.54 2.05 -17.43
C GLN A 278 16.03 2.32 -17.61
N ARG A 279 16.71 2.76 -16.56
CA ARG A 279 18.15 3.01 -16.60
C ARG A 279 18.93 1.74 -16.92
N CYS A 280 18.55 0.61 -16.33
CA CYS A 280 19.19 -0.67 -16.60
C CYS A 280 18.88 -1.20 -18.01
N GLU A 281 17.65 -1.06 -18.50
CA GLU A 281 17.30 -1.52 -19.85
C GLU A 281 18.05 -0.77 -20.94
N VAL A 282 18.32 0.52 -20.71
CA VAL A 282 19.11 1.35 -21.62
C VAL A 282 20.62 1.11 -21.45
N SER A 283 21.06 0.46 -20.37
CA SER A 283 22.46 0.14 -20.18
C SER A 283 22.90 -1.02 -21.09
N GLY A 284 24.14 -0.98 -21.55
CA GLY A 284 24.72 -2.07 -22.35
C GLY A 284 24.98 -3.37 -21.56
N ASP A 285 24.73 -3.35 -20.24
CA ASP A 285 25.03 -4.43 -19.31
C ASP A 285 23.80 -5.31 -19.01
N TRP A 286 22.70 -5.13 -19.74
CA TRP A 286 21.45 -5.89 -19.55
C TRP A 286 21.61 -7.38 -19.88
N LEU A 287 21.49 -8.25 -18.87
CA LEU A 287 21.57 -9.69 -19.02
C LEU A 287 20.17 -10.34 -19.15
N SER A 288 19.91 -11.03 -20.27
CA SER A 288 18.65 -11.78 -20.47
C SER A 288 18.60 -13.12 -19.73
N ALA A 289 19.75 -13.65 -19.29
CA ALA A 289 19.87 -14.97 -18.68
C ALA A 289 19.43 -15.05 -17.19
N CYS A 290 19.00 -13.92 -16.61
CA CYS A 290 18.61 -13.81 -15.21
C CYS A 290 17.10 -14.05 -14.94
N ALA A 291 16.31 -14.35 -15.98
CA ALA A 291 14.88 -14.61 -15.87
C ALA A 291 14.61 -15.93 -15.10
N ALA A 292 13.65 -15.90 -14.17
CA ALA A 292 13.10 -17.10 -13.53
C ALA A 292 11.75 -17.50 -14.11
#